data_AF-A0A382MS47-F1
#
_entry.id   AF-A0A382MS47-F1
#
_cell.length_a   1.000
_cell.length_b   1.000
_cell.length_c   1.000
_cell.angle_alpha   90.00
_cell.angle_beta   90.00
_cell.angle_gamma   90.00
#
_symmetry.space_group_name_H-M   'P 1'
#
loop_
_entity.id
_entity.type
_entity.pdbx_description
1 polymer ?
#
loop_
_entity_poly.entity_id
_entity_poly.type
_entity_poly.pdbx_seq_one_letter_code
_entity_poly.pdbx_strand_id
1 'polypeptide(L)'
;MKLKILSLLVLIALAPVLASSVHADLSYTEKIEFGAGLEETLGHLWAIELNLDDNNAVLALVHATHPIAELYDAMKPTLVATSPSLDAKVSNILDELGAKTDSRQVTRADADQAIVDAKEVVAIARNQVIGPGWSENPNFKLELMKTLLDTSIHEYEEAVADGVIGEMAEFQ
;
A
#
# COMPACT_ATOMS: atom_id res chain seq x y z
N MET A 1 -22.80 68.05 -18.20
CA MET A 1 -21.37 67.68 -17.98
C MET A 1 -21.25 66.18 -18.21
N LYS A 2 -20.51 65.74 -19.24
CA LYS A 2 -20.40 64.31 -19.63
C LYS A 2 -19.35 63.61 -18.76
N LEU A 3 -19.73 62.56 -18.02
CA LEU A 3 -18.76 61.62 -17.42
C LEU A 3 -18.23 60.70 -18.51
N LYS A 4 -16.91 60.76 -18.78
CA LYS A 4 -16.21 59.74 -19.57
C LYS A 4 -15.69 58.68 -18.60
N ILE A 5 -16.23 57.47 -18.68
CA ILE A 5 -15.72 56.29 -17.99
C ILE A 5 -14.43 55.89 -18.71
N LEU A 6 -13.30 55.94 -18.00
CA LEU A 6 -12.02 55.45 -18.49
C LEU A 6 -11.87 53.99 -18.04
N SER A 7 -12.02 53.05 -18.97
CA SER A 7 -11.78 51.62 -18.73
C SER A 7 -10.30 51.37 -18.46
N LEU A 8 -9.99 50.81 -17.29
CA LEU A 8 -8.67 50.29 -16.93
C LEU A 8 -8.57 48.84 -17.42
N LEU A 9 -7.82 48.59 -18.50
CA LEU A 9 -7.43 47.23 -18.88
C LEU A 9 -6.25 46.80 -18.00
N VAL A 10 -6.48 45.86 -17.09
CA VAL A 10 -5.42 45.15 -16.38
C VAL A 10 -5.08 43.90 -17.19
N LEU A 11 -3.92 43.90 -17.83
CA LEU A 11 -3.37 42.74 -18.53
C LEU A 11 -2.63 41.88 -17.48
N ILE A 12 -3.27 40.84 -16.97
CA ILE A 12 -2.62 39.85 -16.10
C ILE A 12 -1.87 38.88 -17.00
N ALA A 13 -0.54 39.04 -17.07
CA ALA A 13 0.33 38.03 -17.66
C ALA A 13 0.38 36.82 -16.71
N LEU A 14 -0.25 35.72 -17.11
CA LEU A 14 -0.14 34.43 -16.45
C LEU A 14 1.25 33.86 -16.77
N ALA A 15 2.20 33.99 -15.85
CA ALA A 15 3.43 33.22 -15.91
C ALA A 15 3.13 31.78 -15.47
N PRO A 16 3.51 30.75 -16.23
CA PRO A 16 3.42 29.37 -15.75
C PRO A 16 4.45 29.20 -14.62
N VAL A 17 3.95 29.02 -13.40
CA VAL A 17 4.76 28.53 -12.28
C VAL A 17 5.13 27.10 -12.63
N LEU A 18 6.36 26.88 -13.07
CA LEU A 18 6.96 25.56 -13.09
C LEU A 18 7.15 25.14 -11.63
N ALA A 19 6.15 24.46 -11.08
CA ALA A 19 6.27 23.76 -9.81
C ALA A 19 7.32 22.66 -10.00
N SER A 20 8.58 22.98 -9.68
CA SER A 20 9.59 21.97 -9.48
C SER A 20 9.22 21.29 -8.16
N SER A 21 8.56 20.14 -8.23
CA SER A 21 8.37 19.29 -7.06
C SER A 21 9.75 18.83 -6.63
N VAL A 22 10.29 19.48 -5.59
CA VAL A 22 11.38 18.93 -4.80
C VAL A 22 10.80 17.72 -4.09
N HIS A 23 10.77 16.57 -4.76
CA HIS A 23 10.56 15.30 -4.07
C HIS A 23 11.81 15.10 -3.20
N ALA A 24 11.63 15.08 -1.88
CA ALA A 24 12.70 14.64 -1.00
C ALA A 24 13.05 13.20 -1.40
N ASP A 25 14.31 12.95 -1.73
CA ASP A 25 14.77 11.59 -2.00
C ASP A 25 14.66 10.81 -0.69
N LEU A 26 13.86 9.75 -0.70
CA LEU A 26 13.67 8.91 0.49
C LEU A 26 15.02 8.29 0.87
N SER A 27 15.29 8.28 2.17
CA SER A 27 16.44 7.58 2.71
C SER A 27 16.36 6.08 2.40
N TYR A 28 17.52 5.42 2.47
CA TYR A 28 17.60 3.97 2.30
C TYR A 28 16.68 3.22 3.29
N THR A 29 16.64 3.66 4.54
CA THR A 29 15.80 3.08 5.59
C THR A 29 14.31 3.24 5.27
N GLU A 30 13.85 4.43 4.89
CA GLU A 30 12.44 4.66 4.52
C GLU A 30 12.02 3.78 3.34
N LYS A 31 12.91 3.54 2.36
CA LYS A 31 12.63 2.63 1.24
C LYS A 31 12.57 1.16 1.69
N ILE A 32 13.39 0.75 2.65
CA ILE A 32 13.35 -0.61 3.22
C ILE A 32 12.05 -0.83 3.98
N GLU A 33 11.68 0.09 4.88
CA GLU A 33 10.45 0.01 5.67
C GLU A 33 9.21 -0.01 4.77
N PHE A 34 9.16 0.89 3.79
CA PHE A 34 8.10 0.90 2.78
C PHE A 34 8.07 -0.39 1.95
N GLY A 35 9.23 -0.90 1.56
CA GLY A 35 9.35 -2.16 0.85
C GLY A 35 8.85 -3.34 1.67
N ALA A 36 9.15 -3.37 2.98
CA ALA A 36 8.71 -4.44 3.88
C ALA A 36 7.18 -4.49 3.93
N GLY A 37 6.51 -3.36 4.15
CA GLY A 37 5.05 -3.30 4.14
C GLY A 37 4.43 -3.76 2.81
N LEU A 38 5.09 -3.49 1.67
CA LEU A 38 4.63 -4.02 0.37
C LEU A 38 4.79 -5.53 0.23
N GLU A 39 5.92 -6.11 0.65
CA GLU A 39 6.13 -7.56 0.58
C GLU A 39 5.24 -8.31 1.57
N GLU A 40 5.03 -7.74 2.75
CA GLU A 40 4.11 -8.27 3.76
C GLU A 40 2.66 -8.25 3.26
N THR A 41 2.24 -7.15 2.61
CA THR A 41 0.95 -7.11 1.88
C THR A 41 0.85 -8.26 0.88
N LEU A 42 1.91 -8.58 0.12
CA LEU A 42 1.90 -9.72 -0.81
C LEU A 42 1.79 -11.07 -0.08
N GLY A 43 2.37 -11.19 1.13
CA GLY A 43 2.17 -12.32 2.03
C GLY A 43 0.69 -12.54 2.35
N HIS A 44 -0.03 -11.48 2.78
CA HIS A 44 -1.47 -11.56 2.99
C HIS A 44 -2.23 -11.95 1.72
N LEU A 45 -1.88 -11.39 0.56
CA LEU A 45 -2.53 -11.76 -0.70
C LEU A 45 -2.39 -13.26 -1.01
N TRP A 46 -1.24 -13.85 -0.69
CA TRP A 46 -1.04 -15.29 -0.82
C TRP A 46 -1.84 -16.10 0.23
N ALA A 47 -1.90 -15.63 1.47
CA ALA A 47 -2.69 -16.25 2.52
C ALA A 47 -4.21 -16.21 2.23
N ILE A 48 -4.70 -15.16 1.55
CA ILE A 48 -6.08 -15.12 1.03
C ILE A 48 -6.30 -16.25 0.04
N GLU A 49 -5.43 -16.41 -0.97
CA GLU A 49 -5.55 -17.47 -1.98
C GLU A 49 -5.59 -18.85 -1.33
N LEU A 50 -4.67 -19.13 -0.40
CA LEU A 50 -4.61 -20.37 0.36
C LEU A 50 -5.90 -20.65 1.14
N ASN A 51 -6.39 -19.67 1.89
CA ASN A 51 -7.60 -19.85 2.69
C ASN A 51 -8.86 -20.00 1.82
N LEU A 52 -8.94 -19.33 0.68
CA LEU A 52 -10.05 -19.52 -0.26
C LEU A 52 -10.03 -20.90 -0.90
N ASP A 53 -8.85 -21.45 -1.19
CA ASP A 53 -8.70 -22.82 -1.68
C ASP A 53 -9.10 -23.87 -0.62
N ASP A 54 -8.85 -23.58 0.66
CA ASP A 54 -9.24 -24.41 1.80
C ASP A 54 -10.70 -24.19 2.25
N ASN A 55 -11.48 -23.37 1.54
CA ASN A 55 -12.84 -22.95 1.90
C ASN A 55 -12.95 -22.25 3.28
N ASN A 56 -11.86 -21.63 3.75
CA ASN A 56 -11.80 -20.85 4.96
C ASN A 56 -12.08 -19.36 4.69
N ALA A 57 -13.34 -19.07 4.34
CA ALA A 57 -13.82 -17.72 4.03
C ALA A 57 -13.55 -16.68 5.13
N VAL A 58 -13.58 -17.11 6.40
CA VAL A 58 -13.41 -16.23 7.55
C VAL A 58 -11.96 -15.75 7.61
N LEU A 59 -10.99 -16.66 7.56
CA LEU A 59 -9.59 -16.29 7.65
C LEU A 59 -9.10 -15.60 6.37
N ALA A 60 -9.63 -15.97 5.20
CA ALA A 60 -9.39 -15.21 3.97
C ALA A 60 -9.82 -13.74 4.11
N LEU A 61 -10.99 -13.47 4.71
CA LEU A 61 -11.43 -12.10 4.97
C LEU A 61 -10.51 -11.37 5.96
N VAL A 62 -10.03 -12.05 7.01
CA VAL A 62 -9.09 -11.43 7.96
C VAL A 62 -7.83 -10.96 7.24
N HIS A 63 -7.15 -11.84 6.48
CA HIS A 63 -5.98 -11.43 5.70
C HIS A 63 -6.29 -10.37 4.64
N ALA A 64 -7.51 -10.32 4.09
CA ALA A 64 -7.89 -9.27 3.16
C ALA A 64 -8.04 -7.89 3.81
N THR A 65 -8.43 -7.83 5.08
CA THR A 65 -8.63 -6.58 5.83
C THR A 65 -7.38 -6.12 6.57
N HIS A 66 -6.42 -7.01 6.80
CA HIS A 66 -5.21 -6.73 7.56
C HIS A 66 -4.33 -5.63 6.97
N PRO A 67 -4.01 -5.65 5.65
CA PRO A 67 -3.11 -4.66 5.08
C PRO A 67 -3.62 -3.22 5.20
N ILE A 68 -4.94 -3.00 5.10
CA ILE A 68 -5.52 -1.67 5.29
C ILE A 68 -5.59 -1.27 6.76
N ALA A 69 -5.80 -2.24 7.66
CA ALA A 69 -5.91 -1.98 9.09
C ALA A 69 -4.58 -1.61 9.74
N GLU A 70 -3.47 -2.19 9.28
CA GLU A 70 -2.19 -2.11 10.00
C GLU A 70 -1.03 -1.63 9.12
N LEU A 71 -0.84 -2.24 7.95
CA LEU A 71 0.32 -1.94 7.10
C LEU A 71 0.20 -0.59 6.38
N TYR A 72 -1.02 -0.19 6.00
CA TYR A 72 -1.26 1.03 5.27
C TYR A 72 -0.84 2.28 6.05
N ASP A 73 -1.11 2.34 7.35
CA ASP A 73 -0.76 3.50 8.18
C ASP A 73 0.76 3.71 8.26
N ALA A 74 1.54 2.63 8.28
CA ALA A 74 3.00 2.69 8.21
C ALA A 74 3.50 3.17 6.83
N MET A 75 2.84 2.74 5.74
CA MET A 75 3.22 3.13 4.37
C MET A 75 2.77 4.55 3.98
N LYS A 76 1.69 5.03 4.58
CA LYS A 76 0.98 6.27 4.20
C LYS A 76 1.87 7.52 4.13
N PRO A 77 2.76 7.81 5.11
CA PRO A 77 3.62 8.99 5.02
C PRO A 77 4.44 9.03 3.72
N THR A 78 4.98 7.87 3.33
CA THR A 78 5.77 7.69 2.11
C THR A 78 4.91 7.80 0.85
N LEU A 79 3.70 7.23 0.86
CA LEU A 79 2.74 7.33 -0.24
C LEU A 79 2.34 8.79 -0.50
N VAL A 80 1.95 9.52 0.55
CA VAL A 80 1.55 10.93 0.45
C VAL A 80 2.70 11.80 -0.04
N ALA A 81 3.92 11.59 0.47
CA ALA A 81 5.11 12.33 0.06
C ALA A 81 5.49 12.07 -1.41
N THR A 82 5.28 10.84 -1.89
CA THR A 82 5.55 10.46 -3.27
C THR A 82 4.48 11.00 -4.22
N SER A 83 3.21 10.70 -3.94
CA SER A 83 2.08 11.08 -4.79
C SER A 83 0.74 10.89 -4.04
N PRO A 84 -0.01 11.97 -3.76
CA PRO A 84 -1.34 11.87 -3.15
C PRO A 84 -2.33 11.00 -3.97
N SER A 85 -2.15 10.90 -5.29
CA SER A 85 -2.97 9.98 -6.10
C SER A 85 -2.56 8.52 -5.95
N LEU A 86 -1.28 8.25 -5.66
CA LEU A 86 -0.81 6.90 -5.35
C LEU A 86 -1.35 6.44 -3.99
N ASP A 87 -1.25 7.31 -2.98
CA ASP A 87 -1.86 7.12 -1.65
C ASP A 87 -3.34 6.72 -1.75
N ALA A 88 -4.16 7.56 -2.39
CA ALA A 88 -5.58 7.28 -2.59
C ALA A 88 -5.82 5.97 -3.36
N LYS A 89 -4.97 5.65 -4.36
CA LYS A 89 -5.10 4.40 -5.12
C LYS A 89 -4.82 3.19 -4.23
N VAL A 90 -3.76 3.22 -3.41
CA VAL A 90 -3.43 2.12 -2.50
C VAL A 90 -4.54 1.93 -1.48
N SER A 91 -4.98 2.99 -0.80
CA SER A 91 -6.07 2.94 0.18
C SER A 91 -7.33 2.29 -0.41
N ASN A 92 -7.81 2.81 -1.55
CA ASN A 92 -9.04 2.31 -2.16
C ASN A 92 -8.95 0.84 -2.56
N ILE A 93 -7.79 0.41 -3.09
CA ILE A 93 -7.62 -0.99 -3.51
C ILE A 93 -7.59 -1.93 -2.31
N LEU A 94 -6.94 -1.54 -1.20
CA LEU A 94 -6.93 -2.37 0.01
C LEU A 94 -8.30 -2.40 0.70
N ASP A 95 -9.06 -1.30 0.69
CA ASP A 95 -10.45 -1.27 1.14
C ASP A 95 -11.33 -2.21 0.29
N GLU A 96 -11.19 -2.14 -1.04
CA GLU A 96 -11.93 -3.00 -1.97
C GLU A 96 -11.55 -4.47 -1.84
N LEU A 97 -10.30 -4.78 -1.52
CA LEU A 97 -9.82 -6.14 -1.28
C LEU A 97 -10.63 -6.81 -0.16
N GLY A 98 -10.80 -6.14 0.99
CA GLY A 98 -11.64 -6.62 2.09
C GLY A 98 -13.10 -6.81 1.65
N ALA A 99 -13.67 -5.82 0.97
CA ALA A 99 -15.06 -5.87 0.52
C ALA A 99 -15.35 -6.98 -0.50
N LYS A 100 -14.36 -7.34 -1.33
CA LYS A 100 -14.48 -8.33 -2.41
C LYS A 100 -13.95 -9.72 -2.03
N THR A 101 -13.46 -9.92 -0.81
CA THR A 101 -12.94 -11.23 -0.36
C THR A 101 -13.90 -11.98 0.57
N ASP A 102 -14.93 -11.32 1.13
CA ASP A 102 -15.93 -12.01 1.94
C ASP A 102 -16.79 -12.97 1.09
N SER A 103 -16.33 -14.21 0.90
CA SER A 103 -17.01 -15.23 0.08
C SER A 103 -18.36 -15.70 0.63
N ARG A 104 -18.79 -15.20 1.79
CA ARG A 104 -20.19 -15.32 2.25
C ARG A 104 -21.12 -14.36 1.49
N GLN A 105 -20.57 -13.33 0.85
CA GLN A 105 -21.28 -12.24 0.19
C GLN A 105 -20.89 -12.05 -1.29
N VAL A 106 -19.70 -12.52 -1.67
CA VAL A 106 -19.13 -12.36 -3.01
C VAL A 106 -18.67 -13.70 -3.59
N THR A 107 -18.37 -13.74 -4.89
CA THR A 107 -17.89 -14.95 -5.56
C THR A 107 -16.37 -15.09 -5.44
N ARG A 108 -15.85 -16.32 -5.62
CA ARG A 108 -14.40 -16.54 -5.73
C ARG A 108 -13.76 -15.69 -6.82
N ALA A 109 -14.44 -15.51 -7.95
CA ALA A 109 -13.94 -14.69 -9.05
C ALA A 109 -13.81 -13.20 -8.68
N ASP A 110 -14.69 -12.69 -7.80
CA ASP A 110 -14.58 -11.32 -7.30
C ASP A 110 -13.33 -11.16 -6.42
N ALA A 111 -13.05 -12.14 -5.56
CA ALA A 111 -11.86 -12.17 -4.73
C ALA A 111 -10.58 -12.29 -5.58
N ASP A 112 -10.56 -13.19 -6.57
CA ASP A 112 -9.42 -13.36 -7.48
C ASP A 112 -9.10 -12.04 -8.22
N GLN A 113 -10.11 -11.32 -8.69
CA GLN A 113 -9.91 -10.02 -9.34
C GLN A 113 -9.36 -8.99 -8.36
N ALA A 114 -9.88 -8.92 -7.13
CA ALA A 114 -9.39 -7.99 -6.11
C ALA A 114 -7.94 -8.27 -5.73
N ILE A 115 -7.54 -9.54 -5.65
CA ILE A 115 -6.16 -9.96 -5.40
C ILE A 115 -5.25 -9.54 -6.56
N VAL A 116 -5.70 -9.69 -7.81
CA VAL A 116 -4.95 -9.21 -9.00
C VAL A 116 -4.77 -7.69 -8.95
N ASP A 117 -5.83 -6.94 -8.67
CA ASP A 117 -5.80 -5.48 -8.58
C ASP A 117 -4.85 -5.01 -7.45
N ALA A 118 -4.85 -5.72 -6.31
CA ALA A 118 -3.95 -5.48 -5.20
C ALA A 118 -2.48 -5.79 -5.57
N LYS A 119 -2.21 -6.92 -6.24
CA LYS A 119 -0.85 -7.24 -6.75
C LYS A 119 -0.37 -6.16 -7.72
N GLU A 120 -1.25 -5.63 -8.58
CA GLU A 120 -0.91 -4.55 -9.50
C GLU A 120 -0.58 -3.25 -8.75
N VAL A 121 -1.39 -2.83 -7.77
CA VAL A 121 -1.12 -1.59 -7.04
C VAL A 121 0.17 -1.67 -6.23
N VAL A 122 0.50 -2.83 -5.65
CA VAL A 122 1.79 -3.08 -4.98
C VAL A 122 2.94 -2.90 -5.95
N ALA A 123 2.85 -3.46 -7.17
CA ALA A 123 3.90 -3.31 -8.18
C ALA A 123 4.08 -1.85 -8.63
N ILE A 124 2.98 -1.10 -8.77
CA ILE A 124 3.00 0.34 -9.08
C ILE A 124 3.67 1.12 -7.96
N ALA A 125 3.29 0.86 -6.71
CA ALA A 125 3.84 1.53 -5.53
C ALA A 125 5.36 1.25 -5.39
N ARG A 126 5.77 -0.01 -5.54
CA ARG A 126 7.20 -0.41 -5.56
C ARG A 126 7.97 0.40 -6.62
N ASN A 127 7.45 0.47 -7.84
CA ASN A 127 8.13 1.18 -8.92
C ASN A 127 8.22 2.70 -8.66
N GLN A 128 7.14 3.33 -8.20
CA GLN A 128 7.13 4.78 -7.99
C GLN A 128 7.95 5.23 -6.77
N VAL A 129 7.97 4.44 -5.70
CA VAL A 129 8.59 4.82 -4.42
C VAL A 129 10.03 4.30 -4.29
N ILE A 130 10.24 3.00 -4.57
CA ILE A 130 11.54 2.35 -4.42
C ILE A 130 12.36 2.52 -5.72
N GLY A 131 11.70 2.34 -6.87
CA GLY A 131 12.32 2.44 -8.18
C GLY A 131 13.08 1.18 -8.59
N PRO A 132 13.31 0.97 -9.91
CA PRO A 132 13.92 -0.25 -10.43
C PRO A 132 15.37 -0.44 -9.96
N GLY A 133 16.14 0.64 -9.82
CA GLY A 133 17.54 0.57 -9.39
C GLY A 133 17.73 -0.04 -8.01
N TRP A 134 16.86 0.29 -7.05
CA TRP A 134 16.88 -0.31 -5.72
C TRP A 134 16.16 -1.66 -5.70
N SER A 135 15.01 -1.78 -6.37
CA SER A 135 14.22 -3.02 -6.40
C SER A 135 14.98 -4.21 -6.99
N GLU A 136 15.93 -3.95 -7.90
CA GLU A 136 16.77 -4.99 -8.51
C GLU A 136 18.11 -5.19 -7.78
N ASN A 137 18.44 -4.33 -6.81
CA ASN A 137 19.70 -4.37 -6.09
C ASN A 137 19.73 -5.57 -5.09
N PRO A 138 20.72 -6.48 -5.19
CA PRO A 138 20.80 -7.63 -4.30
C PRO A 138 20.94 -7.27 -2.82
N ASN A 139 21.67 -6.21 -2.48
CA ASN A 139 21.84 -5.80 -1.08
C ASN A 139 20.56 -5.21 -0.50
N PHE A 140 19.81 -4.47 -1.31
CA PHE A 140 18.49 -3.97 -0.92
C PHE A 140 17.53 -5.13 -0.64
N LYS A 141 17.51 -6.15 -1.52
CA LYS A 141 16.70 -7.37 -1.30
C LYS A 141 17.12 -8.13 -0.05
N LEU A 142 18.42 -8.25 0.22
CA LEU A 142 18.92 -8.92 1.43
C LEU A 142 18.49 -8.19 2.70
N GLU A 143 18.58 -6.86 2.73
CA GLU A 143 18.11 -6.10 3.89
C GLU A 143 16.57 -6.20 4.03
N LEU A 144 15.83 -6.14 2.92
CA LEU A 144 14.38 -6.34 2.92
C LEU A 144 13.99 -7.73 3.47
N MET A 145 14.68 -8.79 3.05
CA MET A 145 14.47 -10.14 3.58
C MET A 145 14.76 -10.22 5.08
N LYS A 146 15.82 -9.56 5.55
CA LYS A 146 16.14 -9.50 6.97
C LYS A 146 15.05 -8.77 7.75
N THR A 147 14.58 -7.62 7.26
CA THR A 147 13.47 -6.89 7.87
C THR A 147 12.21 -7.75 7.96
N LEU A 148 11.84 -8.46 6.89
CA LEU A 148 10.69 -9.36 6.89
C LEU A 148 10.84 -10.54 7.86
N LEU A 149 12.04 -11.07 8.03
CA LEU A 149 12.31 -12.10 9.06
C LEU A 149 12.14 -11.54 10.47
N ASP A 150 12.63 -10.32 10.72
CA ASP A 150 12.44 -9.64 12.01
C ASP A 150 10.94 -9.38 12.26
N THR A 151 10.18 -8.92 11.26
CA THR A 151 8.72 -8.78 11.31
C THR A 151 8.05 -10.12 11.65
N SER A 152 8.40 -11.22 10.97
CA SER A 152 7.79 -12.53 11.24
C SER A 152 8.01 -13.04 12.66
N ILE A 153 9.11 -12.63 13.31
CA ILE A 153 9.35 -12.95 14.72
C ILE A 153 8.36 -12.17 15.61
N HIS A 154 8.17 -10.88 15.32
CA HIS A 154 7.20 -10.06 16.04
C HIS A 154 5.77 -10.57 15.83
N GLU A 155 5.36 -10.86 14.60
CA GLU A 155 4.02 -11.40 14.33
C GLU A 155 3.80 -12.74 15.05
N TYR A 156 4.81 -13.61 15.12
CA TYR A 156 4.71 -14.85 15.90
C TYR A 156 4.55 -14.58 17.40
N GLU A 157 5.24 -13.59 17.97
CA GLU A 157 5.12 -13.19 19.37
C GLU A 157 3.73 -12.60 19.67
N GLU A 158 3.10 -11.91 18.71
CA GLU A 158 1.73 -11.41 18.80
C GLU A 158 0.70 -12.53 18.64
N ALA A 159 0.96 -13.45 17.72
CA ALA A 159 0.11 -14.60 17.43
C ALA A 159 0.01 -15.59 18.59
N VAL A 160 1.12 -15.84 19.31
CA VAL A 160 1.24 -16.94 20.27
C VAL A 160 1.51 -16.43 21.69
N ALA A 161 0.47 -16.48 22.52
CA ALA A 161 0.56 -16.17 23.95
C ALA A 161 0.36 -17.44 24.79
N ASP A 162 1.26 -17.69 25.75
CA ASP A 162 1.21 -18.86 26.65
C ASP A 162 1.06 -20.22 25.95
N GLY A 163 1.61 -20.33 24.73
CA GLY A 163 1.53 -21.54 23.90
C GLY A 163 0.19 -21.76 23.19
N VAL A 164 -0.67 -20.74 23.17
CA VAL A 164 -1.96 -20.72 22.47
C VAL A 164 -1.91 -19.72 21.32
N ILE A 165 -2.43 -20.11 20.16
CA ILE A 165 -2.60 -19.20 19.02
C ILE A 165 -3.84 -18.32 19.29
N GLY A 166 -3.60 -17.03 19.52
CA GLY A 166 -4.62 -16.01 19.72
C GLY A 166 -5.00 -15.30 18.42
N GLU A 167 -4.01 -14.95 17.59
CA GLU A 167 -4.21 -14.29 16.29
C GLU A 167 -3.74 -15.23 15.17
N MET A 168 -4.70 -15.89 14.52
CA MET A 168 -4.39 -16.87 13.47
C MET A 168 -3.82 -16.21 12.20
N ALA A 169 -4.17 -14.95 11.93
CA ALA A 169 -3.64 -14.24 10.77
C ALA A 169 -2.15 -13.92 10.93
N GLU A 170 -1.72 -13.49 12.11
CA GLU A 170 -0.28 -13.27 12.40
C GLU A 170 0.52 -14.58 12.46
N PHE A 171 -0.17 -15.69 12.77
CA PHE A 171 0.45 -17.01 12.75
C PHE A 171 0.69 -17.56 11.34
N GLN A 172 -0.11 -17.15 10.35
CA GLN A 172 -0.19 -17.74 9.00
C GLN A 172 0.48 -16.85 7.94
#